data_AF-A0A957R5N1-F1
#
_entry.id   AF-A0A957R5N1-F1
#
_cell.length_a   1.000
_cell.length_b   1.000
_cell.length_c   1.000
_cell.angle_alpha   90.00
_cell.angle_beta   90.00
_cell.angle_gamma   90.00
#
_symmetry.space_group_name_H-M   'P 1'
#
loop_
_entity.id
_entity.type
_entity.pdbx_description
1 polymer ?
#
loop_
_entity_poly.entity_id
_entity_poly.type
_entity_poly.pdbx_seq_one_letter_code
_entity_poly.pdbx_strand_id
1 'polypeptide(L)'
;MRTSRDNYNFGRSLSRFIILIGLCGLLYYLGREGLAFLAVKDNLPTGTTIAEIDLSGQTAAEAREILNNRFNTPVMAMYHDEAVEILPADVGFTMNIDGMINEAITARDKIPYWQRYVSFILKEPLQPVRVRLKASHDPAAVREMLQVMADLLDKPATQPQLLTNSGFIQMGESGYTADIEASAQLIEAALYHPTRRSVQMVVNDQPAPTLSLEFLKQHLQQQLEGFNGIGSLYILDLATGEDIGINADVAVSGLSIVKIAIMSEMFRAVEGHLNSDQKKLLDQTAIFSGNYSANLLLDVVAGQDNAYLGVDILTQSMHKLGLENTFIATPYEERHRPERQTYFTPANQRTDINTDPDPAMQTTAEHMGQLFGILYYCSQGGGW
;
A
#
# COMPACT_ATOMS: atom_id res chain seq x y z
N MET A 1 88.57 78.86 -32.82
CA MET A 1 87.97 77.55 -33.12
C MET A 1 86.88 77.28 -32.09
N ARG A 2 85.61 77.22 -32.51
CA ARG A 2 84.42 77.22 -31.66
C ARG A 2 83.44 76.16 -32.20
N THR A 3 83.29 75.04 -31.49
CA THR A 3 82.33 73.93 -31.69
C THR A 3 82.43 73.05 -30.44
N SER A 4 81.45 72.38 -29.85
CA SER A 4 79.99 72.22 -30.01
C SER A 4 79.55 71.55 -28.69
N ARG A 5 78.59 72.12 -27.96
CA ARG A 5 78.10 71.63 -26.65
C ARG A 5 76.56 71.57 -26.69
N ASP A 6 75.98 70.68 -27.50
CA ASP A 6 74.50 70.60 -27.62
C ASP A 6 73.87 69.19 -27.58
N ASN A 7 74.64 68.09 -27.56
CA ASN A 7 74.05 66.74 -27.69
C ASN A 7 73.51 66.08 -26.41
N TYR A 8 73.65 66.69 -25.22
CA TYR A 8 73.23 66.07 -23.95
C TYR A 8 71.74 66.30 -23.59
N ASN A 9 71.08 67.28 -24.24
CA ASN A 9 69.67 67.61 -23.96
C ASN A 9 68.65 66.85 -24.83
N PHE A 10 69.06 66.35 -26.01
CA PHE A 10 68.13 65.72 -26.95
C PHE A 10 67.63 64.34 -26.50
N GLY A 11 68.51 63.48 -25.96
CA GLY A 11 68.14 62.14 -25.48
C GLY A 11 67.22 62.14 -24.24
N ARG A 12 67.41 63.09 -23.32
CA ARG A 12 66.51 63.30 -22.18
C ARG A 12 65.17 63.89 -22.60
N SER A 13 65.15 64.75 -23.62
CA SER A 13 63.91 65.32 -24.18
C SER A 13 63.09 64.25 -24.91
N LEU A 14 63.73 63.42 -25.73
CA LEU A 14 63.07 62.33 -26.45
C LEU A 14 62.53 61.25 -25.51
N SER A 15 63.31 60.87 -24.49
CA SER A 15 62.85 59.95 -23.43
C SER A 15 61.64 60.51 -22.68
N ARG A 16 61.65 61.81 -22.32
CA ARG A 16 60.49 62.49 -21.72
C ARG A 16 59.28 62.52 -22.65
N PHE A 17 59.49 62.73 -23.96
CA PHE A 17 58.43 62.77 -24.96
C PHE A 17 57.77 61.40 -25.18
N ILE A 18 58.56 60.32 -25.22
CA ILE A 18 58.07 58.94 -25.29
C ILE A 18 57.30 58.57 -24.02
N ILE A 19 57.82 58.94 -22.84
CA ILE A 19 57.12 58.74 -21.57
C ILE A 19 55.79 59.51 -21.56
N LEU A 20 55.77 60.75 -22.08
CA LEU A 20 54.56 61.56 -22.18
C LEU A 20 53.52 60.93 -23.11
N ILE A 21 53.93 60.44 -24.28
CA ILE A 21 53.05 59.73 -25.22
C ILE A 21 52.50 58.45 -24.58
N GLY A 22 53.36 57.68 -23.89
CA GLY A 22 52.94 56.49 -23.16
C GLY A 22 51.92 56.81 -22.05
N LEU A 23 52.14 57.89 -21.30
CA LEU A 23 51.21 58.39 -20.28
C LEU A 23 49.89 58.84 -20.89
N CYS A 24 49.92 59.58 -22.01
CA CYS A 24 48.72 59.99 -22.73
C CYS A 24 47.96 58.78 -23.28
N GLY A 25 48.66 57.77 -23.81
CA GLY A 25 48.05 56.52 -24.26
C GLY A 25 47.41 55.72 -23.11
N LEU A 26 48.07 55.64 -21.95
CA LEU A 26 47.53 55.00 -20.76
C LEU A 26 46.31 55.76 -20.23
N LEU A 27 46.36 57.09 -20.16
CA LEU A 27 45.23 57.93 -19.74
C LEU A 27 44.05 57.81 -20.71
N TYR A 28 44.31 57.74 -22.01
CA TYR A 28 43.28 57.49 -23.01
C TYR A 28 42.64 56.11 -22.83
N TYR A 29 43.45 55.06 -22.63
CA TYR A 29 42.95 53.71 -22.36
C TYR A 29 42.11 53.66 -21.09
N LEU A 30 42.62 54.19 -19.98
CA LEU A 30 41.87 54.30 -18.72
C LEU A 30 40.61 55.15 -18.89
N GLY A 31 40.65 56.27 -19.62
CA GLY A 31 39.45 57.07 -19.89
C GLY A 31 38.38 56.31 -20.67
N ARG A 32 38.80 55.55 -21.69
CA ARG A 32 37.90 54.71 -22.51
C ARG A 32 37.29 53.57 -21.69
N GLU A 33 38.10 52.85 -20.92
CA GLU A 33 37.61 51.79 -20.02
C GLU A 33 36.75 52.36 -18.89
N GLY A 34 37.01 53.60 -18.45
CA GLY A 34 36.16 54.35 -17.53
C GLY A 34 34.75 54.58 -18.08
N LEU A 35 34.63 55.00 -19.34
CA LEU A 35 33.33 55.13 -20.01
C LEU A 35 32.62 53.78 -20.17
N ALA A 36 33.36 52.72 -20.51
CA ALA A 36 32.80 51.37 -20.59
C ALA A 36 32.32 50.87 -19.21
N PHE A 37 33.08 51.12 -18.15
CA PHE A 37 32.71 50.78 -16.79
C PHE A 37 31.48 51.56 -16.32
N LEU A 38 31.34 52.85 -16.68
CA LEU A 38 30.16 53.64 -16.35
C LEU A 38 28.87 53.08 -16.96
N ALA A 39 28.95 52.42 -18.11
CA ALA A 39 27.81 51.77 -18.76
C ALA A 39 27.35 50.50 -18.04
N VAL A 40 28.24 49.81 -17.32
CA VAL A 40 27.96 48.53 -16.64
C VAL A 40 28.07 48.61 -15.12
N LYS A 41 28.29 49.82 -14.57
CA LYS A 41 28.53 50.04 -13.12
C LYS A 41 27.39 49.54 -12.25
N ASP A 42 26.18 49.53 -12.81
CA ASP A 42 24.94 49.14 -12.12
C ASP A 42 24.61 47.67 -12.32
N ASN A 43 25.37 46.95 -13.15
CA ASN A 43 25.19 45.52 -13.39
C ASN A 43 25.65 44.71 -12.18
N LEU A 44 25.21 43.46 -12.13
CA LEU A 44 25.67 42.49 -11.15
C LEU A 44 27.15 42.13 -11.42
N PRO A 45 27.99 42.03 -10.39
CA PRO A 45 29.39 41.62 -10.54
C PRO A 45 29.55 40.31 -11.30
N THR A 46 30.66 40.16 -12.00
CA THR A 46 31.07 38.86 -12.55
C THR A 46 31.22 37.84 -11.41
N GLY A 47 30.69 36.63 -11.61
CA GLY A 47 30.62 35.58 -10.59
C GLY A 47 29.41 35.68 -9.65
N THR A 48 28.41 36.51 -9.98
CA THR A 48 27.18 36.60 -9.19
C THR A 48 26.23 35.46 -9.53
N THR A 49 25.88 34.66 -8.52
CA THR A 49 24.92 33.57 -8.62
C THR A 49 23.77 33.82 -7.64
N ILE A 50 22.53 33.87 -8.15
CA ILE A 50 21.32 33.98 -7.33
C ILE A 50 20.46 32.75 -7.58
N ALA A 51 20.06 32.05 -6.52
CA ALA A 51 19.25 30.83 -6.62
C ALA A 51 19.86 29.80 -7.60
N GLU A 52 21.19 29.65 -7.55
CA GLU A 52 21.98 28.76 -8.43
C GLU A 52 22.00 29.14 -9.93
N ILE A 53 21.44 30.29 -10.30
CA ILE A 53 21.51 30.84 -11.65
C ILE A 53 22.65 31.86 -11.72
N ASP A 54 23.52 31.72 -12.72
CA ASP A 54 24.54 32.71 -13.03
C ASP A 54 23.89 33.96 -13.66
N LEU A 55 24.03 35.09 -12.97
CA LEU A 55 23.50 36.40 -13.37
C LEU A 55 24.64 37.43 -13.54
N SER A 56 25.86 36.95 -13.77
CA SER A 56 27.04 37.77 -13.99
C SER A 56 26.80 38.81 -15.10
N GLY A 57 27.06 40.08 -14.80
CA GLY A 57 26.98 41.17 -15.77
C GLY A 57 25.56 41.57 -16.16
N GLN A 58 24.51 40.97 -15.58
CA GLN A 58 23.12 41.33 -15.84
C GLN A 58 22.72 42.58 -15.07
N THR A 59 21.81 43.39 -15.62
CA THR A 59 21.13 44.45 -14.87
C THR A 59 20.13 43.86 -13.88
N ALA A 60 19.70 44.65 -12.88
CA ALA A 60 18.66 44.23 -11.94
C ALA A 60 17.31 43.91 -12.62
N ALA A 61 17.02 44.52 -13.77
CA ALA A 61 15.81 44.25 -14.53
C ALA A 61 15.90 42.90 -15.25
N GLU A 62 16.99 42.66 -15.98
CA GLU A 62 17.25 41.39 -16.68
C GLU A 62 17.34 40.21 -15.70
N ALA A 63 18.03 40.41 -14.57
CA ALA A 63 18.11 39.41 -13.50
C ALA A 63 16.73 38.97 -12.98
N ARG A 64 15.80 39.93 -12.82
CA ARG A 64 14.43 39.65 -12.38
C ARG A 64 13.67 38.82 -13.42
N GLU A 65 13.79 39.17 -14.69
CA GLU A 65 13.15 38.44 -15.78
C GLU A 65 13.70 37.01 -15.89
N ILE A 66 15.02 36.83 -15.84
CA ILE A 66 15.67 35.51 -15.89
C ILE A 66 15.20 34.62 -14.72
N LEU A 67 15.19 35.15 -13.49
CA LEU A 67 14.74 34.43 -12.30
C LEU A 67 13.27 34.04 -12.43
N ASN A 68 12.41 34.97 -12.83
CA ASN A 68 10.97 34.74 -12.99
C ASN A 68 10.70 33.67 -14.06
N ASN A 69 11.30 33.79 -15.25
CA ASN A 69 11.11 32.83 -16.34
C ASN A 69 11.62 31.43 -15.97
N ARG A 70 12.76 31.34 -15.27
CA ARG A 70 13.32 30.05 -14.86
C ARG A 70 12.45 29.32 -13.85
N PHE A 71 12.00 30.01 -12.81
CA PHE A 71 11.28 29.36 -11.71
C PHE A 71 9.78 29.25 -11.92
N ASN A 72 9.20 29.93 -12.92
CA ASN A 72 7.83 29.70 -13.39
C ASN A 72 7.71 28.56 -14.39
N THR A 73 8.82 27.90 -14.75
CA THR A 73 8.77 26.69 -15.58
C THR A 73 8.07 25.55 -14.82
N PRO A 74 7.15 24.80 -15.45
CA PRO A 74 6.46 23.67 -14.81
C PRO A 74 7.42 22.66 -14.19
N VAL A 75 6.96 21.98 -13.14
CA VAL A 75 7.57 20.73 -12.66
C VAL A 75 6.83 19.57 -13.32
N MET A 76 7.56 18.71 -14.02
CA MET A 76 7.01 17.50 -14.62
C MET A 76 6.92 16.38 -13.57
N ALA A 77 5.69 16.01 -13.20
CA ALA A 77 5.42 14.84 -12.39
C ALA A 77 5.18 13.64 -13.32
N MET A 78 6.09 12.67 -13.28
CA MET A 78 6.00 11.43 -14.06
C MET A 78 5.25 10.38 -13.23
N TYR A 79 4.10 9.94 -13.74
CA TYR A 79 3.27 8.89 -13.17
C TYR A 79 3.26 7.72 -14.16
N HIS A 80 4.08 6.70 -13.91
CA HIS A 80 4.42 5.68 -14.91
C HIS A 80 4.86 6.30 -16.25
N ASP A 81 4.11 6.08 -17.33
CA ASP A 81 4.37 6.59 -18.67
C ASP A 81 3.69 7.94 -18.95
N GLU A 82 2.89 8.43 -18.01
CA GLU A 82 2.17 9.70 -18.13
C GLU A 82 2.97 10.83 -17.46
N ALA A 83 2.96 12.00 -18.09
CA ALA A 83 3.64 13.18 -17.59
C ALA A 83 2.62 14.29 -17.35
N VAL A 84 2.57 14.80 -16.12
CA VAL A 84 1.68 15.88 -15.73
C VAL A 84 2.49 17.12 -15.38
N GLU A 85 2.09 18.26 -15.93
CA GLU A 85 2.70 19.56 -15.66
C GLU A 85 2.10 20.19 -14.40
N ILE A 86 2.94 20.44 -13.40
CA ILE A 86 2.56 21.20 -12.20
C ILE A 86 3.13 22.61 -12.34
N LEU A 87 2.24 23.58 -12.52
CA LEU A 87 2.62 24.99 -12.55
C LEU A 87 2.98 25.45 -11.14
N PRO A 88 4.12 26.13 -10.93
CA PRO A 88 4.51 26.62 -9.61
C PRO A 88 3.46 27.54 -8.98
N ALA A 89 2.74 28.33 -9.80
CA ALA A 89 1.68 29.21 -9.34
C ALA A 89 0.49 28.45 -8.72
N ASP A 90 0.14 27.27 -9.26
CA ASP A 90 -1.00 26.47 -8.80
C ASP A 90 -0.76 25.88 -7.40
N VAL A 91 0.52 25.72 -7.02
CA VAL A 91 0.94 25.22 -5.71
C VAL A 91 1.47 26.34 -4.79
N GLY A 92 1.10 27.59 -5.09
CA GLY A 92 1.44 28.75 -4.27
C GLY A 92 2.93 29.08 -4.21
N PHE A 93 3.75 28.60 -5.15
CA PHE A 93 5.17 28.89 -5.20
C PHE A 93 5.43 30.36 -5.49
N THR A 94 6.14 31.02 -4.58
CA THR A 94 6.44 32.45 -4.62
C THR A 94 7.89 32.71 -4.25
N MET A 95 8.48 33.73 -4.86
CA MET A 95 9.89 34.09 -4.67
C MET A 95 10.06 35.53 -4.24
N ASN A 96 10.96 35.78 -3.29
CA ASN A 96 11.40 37.13 -2.94
C ASN A 96 12.52 37.59 -3.89
N ILE A 97 12.18 37.80 -5.16
CA ILE A 97 13.14 38.17 -6.21
C ILE A 97 13.84 39.48 -5.88
N ASP A 98 13.08 40.51 -5.51
CA ASP A 98 13.62 41.83 -5.18
C ASP A 98 14.57 41.77 -3.98
N GLY A 99 14.21 41.02 -2.93
CA GLY A 99 15.08 40.80 -1.77
C GLY A 99 16.38 40.10 -2.13
N MET A 100 16.36 39.11 -3.02
CA MET A 100 17.58 38.43 -3.46
C MET A 100 18.47 39.33 -4.33
N ILE A 101 17.89 40.09 -5.26
CA ILE A 101 18.63 41.03 -6.10
C ILE A 101 19.24 42.15 -5.25
N ASN A 102 18.48 42.71 -4.32
CA ASN A 102 18.96 43.75 -3.41
C ASN A 102 20.09 43.26 -2.50
N GLU A 103 20.07 41.99 -2.08
CA GLU A 103 21.18 41.38 -1.35
C GLU A 103 22.45 41.30 -2.20
N ALA A 104 22.34 40.91 -3.46
CA ALA A 104 23.46 40.89 -4.40
C ALA A 104 24.03 42.29 -4.67
N ILE A 105 23.14 43.29 -4.85
CA ILE A 105 23.52 44.71 -5.01
C ILE A 105 24.22 45.24 -3.75
N THR A 106 23.70 44.92 -2.57
CA THR A 106 24.31 45.33 -1.29
C THR A 106 25.70 44.69 -1.12
N ALA A 107 25.87 43.43 -1.52
CA ALA A 107 27.18 42.76 -1.51
C ALA A 107 28.17 43.45 -2.47
N ARG A 108 27.72 43.84 -3.66
CA ARG A 108 28.51 44.64 -4.62
C ARG A 108 28.91 46.00 -4.04
N ASP A 109 28.01 46.69 -3.36
CA ASP A 109 28.23 48.06 -2.86
C ASP A 109 29.10 48.13 -1.61
N LYS A 110 29.34 47.00 -0.93
CA LYS A 110 30.40 46.87 0.08
C LYS A 110 31.81 46.97 -0.51
N ILE A 111 31.97 46.67 -1.80
CA ILE A 111 33.27 46.73 -2.49
C ILE A 111 33.51 48.18 -2.96
N PRO A 112 34.60 48.85 -2.52
CA PRO A 112 34.93 50.20 -2.93
C PRO A 112 34.92 50.39 -4.46
N TYR A 113 34.37 51.52 -4.92
CA TYR A 113 34.21 51.83 -6.36
C TYR A 113 35.49 51.62 -7.18
N TRP A 114 36.64 52.10 -6.67
CA TRP A 114 37.92 52.00 -7.38
C TRP A 114 38.41 50.55 -7.52
N GLN A 115 38.11 49.67 -6.56
CA GLN A 115 38.47 48.25 -6.64
C GLN A 115 37.65 47.55 -7.72
N ARG A 116 36.35 47.87 -7.82
CA ARG A 116 35.47 47.35 -8.88
C ARG A 116 35.90 47.84 -10.26
N TYR A 117 36.39 49.07 -10.35
CA TYR A 117 36.91 49.62 -11.58
C TYR A 117 38.22 48.96 -12.02
N VAL A 118 39.16 48.75 -11.08
CA VAL A 118 40.43 48.05 -11.36
C VAL A 118 40.17 46.59 -11.74
N SER A 119 39.26 45.90 -11.04
CA SER A 119 38.88 44.52 -11.38
C SER A 119 38.24 44.42 -12.76
N PHE A 120 37.45 45.42 -13.17
CA PHE A 120 36.90 45.52 -14.53
C PHE A 120 37.99 45.65 -15.59
N ILE A 121 38.98 46.53 -15.38
CA ILE A 121 40.10 46.72 -16.32
C ILE A 121 40.97 45.46 -16.41
N LEU A 122 41.31 44.86 -15.26
CA LEU A 122 42.17 43.68 -15.18
C LEU A 122 41.44 42.38 -15.54
N LYS A 123 40.11 42.43 -15.73
CA LYS A 123 39.24 41.26 -15.92
C LYS A 123 39.40 40.21 -14.82
N GLU A 124 39.77 40.65 -13.62
CA GLU A 124 39.89 39.78 -12.46
C GLU A 124 38.52 39.67 -11.78
N PRO A 125 38.04 38.45 -11.50
CA PRO A 125 36.77 38.27 -10.81
C PRO A 125 36.89 38.77 -9.37
N LEU A 126 35.95 39.62 -8.95
CA LEU A 126 35.72 39.90 -7.54
C LEU A 126 35.22 38.63 -6.84
N GLN A 127 35.30 38.56 -5.51
CA GLN A 127 34.76 37.41 -4.78
C GLN A 127 33.33 37.11 -5.23
N PRO A 128 33.02 35.86 -5.62
CA PRO A 128 31.72 35.52 -6.20
C PRO A 128 30.61 35.78 -5.19
N VAL A 129 29.61 36.55 -5.60
CA VAL A 129 28.43 36.86 -4.80
C VAL A 129 27.45 35.71 -4.94
N ARG A 130 27.15 34.99 -3.86
CA ARG A 130 26.19 33.88 -3.86
C ARG A 130 25.00 34.20 -2.97
N VAL A 131 23.84 34.38 -3.57
CA VAL A 131 22.58 34.60 -2.86
C VAL A 131 21.74 33.32 -2.93
N ARG A 132 21.35 32.81 -1.75
CA ARG A 132 20.50 31.61 -1.67
C ARG A 132 19.08 31.92 -2.12
N LEU A 133 18.39 30.91 -2.67
CA LEU A 133 16.99 31.01 -3.02
C LEU A 133 16.14 31.38 -1.78
N LYS A 134 15.30 32.41 -1.92
CA LYS A 134 14.32 32.83 -0.92
C LYS A 134 12.93 32.64 -1.52
N ALA A 135 12.32 31.50 -1.24
CA ALA A 135 11.03 31.12 -1.79
C ALA A 135 10.16 30.39 -0.76
N SER A 136 8.85 30.43 -0.98
CA SER A 136 7.82 29.73 -0.23
C SER A 136 6.86 29.05 -1.19
N HIS A 137 6.18 28.01 -0.74
CA HIS A 137 5.09 27.35 -1.45
C HIS A 137 3.98 27.01 -0.46
N ASP A 138 2.83 26.54 -0.95
CA ASP A 138 1.77 25.98 -0.13
C ASP A 138 1.84 24.44 -0.14
N PRO A 139 2.27 23.79 0.96
CA PRO A 139 2.33 22.33 1.03
C PRO A 139 0.95 21.65 0.90
N ALA A 140 -0.14 22.33 1.27
CA ALA A 140 -1.48 21.78 1.13
C ALA A 140 -1.89 21.77 -0.35
N ALA A 141 -1.62 22.84 -1.09
CA ALA A 141 -1.90 22.91 -2.53
C ALA A 141 -1.13 21.85 -3.34
N VAL A 142 0.12 21.53 -2.97
CA VAL A 142 0.87 20.43 -3.58
C VAL A 142 0.14 19.10 -3.38
N ARG A 143 -0.29 18.80 -2.14
CA ARG A 143 -1.01 17.55 -1.82
C ARG A 143 -2.35 17.47 -2.52
N GLU A 144 -3.12 18.57 -2.56
CA GLU A 144 -4.41 18.63 -3.25
C GLU A 144 -4.24 18.36 -4.76
N MET A 145 -3.23 18.97 -5.39
CA MET A 145 -2.91 18.70 -6.80
C MET A 145 -2.56 17.23 -7.03
N LEU A 146 -1.72 16.64 -6.17
CA LEU A 146 -1.37 15.23 -6.26
C LEU A 146 -2.55 14.31 -6.01
N GLN A 147 -3.49 14.69 -5.12
CA GLN A 147 -4.72 13.94 -4.90
C GLN A 147 -5.61 13.94 -6.14
N VAL A 148 -5.78 15.10 -6.79
CA VAL A 148 -6.53 15.19 -8.06
C VAL A 148 -5.88 14.32 -9.14
N MET A 149 -4.56 14.28 -9.20
CA MET A 149 -3.84 13.38 -10.11
C MET A 149 -4.08 11.91 -9.76
N ALA A 150 -3.99 11.53 -8.48
CA ALA A 150 -4.23 10.17 -8.03
C ALA A 150 -5.67 9.73 -8.34
N ASP A 151 -6.67 10.57 -8.09
CA ASP A 151 -8.07 10.27 -8.40
C ASP A 151 -8.31 9.98 -9.90
N LEU A 152 -7.49 10.56 -10.78
CA LEU A 152 -7.55 10.38 -12.23
C LEU A 152 -6.73 9.19 -12.74
N LEU A 153 -5.57 8.95 -12.13
CA LEU A 153 -4.53 8.06 -12.68
C LEU A 153 -4.41 6.74 -11.92
N ASP A 154 -4.77 6.70 -10.64
CA ASP A 154 -4.70 5.49 -9.81
C ASP A 154 -5.61 4.40 -10.39
N LYS A 155 -5.09 3.18 -10.39
CA LYS A 155 -5.84 1.98 -10.77
C LYS A 155 -5.75 1.01 -9.60
N PRO A 156 -6.58 1.14 -8.56
CA PRO A 156 -6.49 0.25 -7.40
C PRO A 156 -6.74 -1.20 -7.81
N ALA A 157 -6.18 -2.14 -7.04
CA ALA A 157 -6.36 -3.57 -7.32
C ALA A 157 -7.85 -3.94 -7.25
N THR A 158 -8.29 -4.78 -8.17
CA THR A 158 -9.69 -5.24 -8.21
C THR A 158 -9.81 -6.57 -7.47
N GLN A 159 -10.90 -6.73 -6.72
CA GLN A 159 -11.17 -8.01 -6.07
C GLN A 159 -11.69 -9.04 -7.08
N PRO A 160 -11.48 -10.35 -6.84
CA PRO A 160 -12.15 -11.38 -7.59
C PRO A 160 -13.67 -11.15 -7.62
N GLN A 161 -14.32 -11.43 -8.74
CA GLN A 161 -15.76 -11.29 -8.90
C GLN A 161 -16.35 -12.58 -9.42
N LEU A 162 -17.47 -13.01 -8.86
CA LEU A 162 -18.23 -14.10 -9.45
C LEU A 162 -19.10 -13.58 -10.60
N LEU A 163 -18.99 -14.23 -11.74
CA LEU A 163 -19.90 -14.06 -12.86
C LEU A 163 -21.16 -14.89 -12.61
N THR A 164 -22.21 -14.25 -12.07
CA THR A 164 -23.47 -14.86 -11.63
C THR A 164 -24.19 -15.70 -12.70
N ASN A 165 -23.94 -15.43 -13.98
CA ASN A 165 -24.58 -16.15 -15.09
C ASN A 165 -23.82 -17.41 -15.53
N SER A 166 -22.57 -17.59 -15.12
CA SER A 166 -21.70 -18.65 -15.63
C SER A 166 -21.04 -19.50 -14.54
N GLY A 167 -21.08 -19.06 -13.28
CA GLY A 167 -20.42 -19.74 -12.17
C GLY A 167 -18.90 -19.64 -12.20
N PHE A 168 -18.34 -18.86 -13.14
CA PHE A 168 -16.91 -18.60 -13.19
C PHE A 168 -16.52 -17.45 -12.26
N ILE A 169 -15.34 -17.58 -11.64
CA ILE A 169 -14.70 -16.49 -10.91
C ILE A 169 -13.81 -15.73 -11.89
N GLN A 170 -14.11 -14.46 -12.11
CA GLN A 170 -13.15 -13.52 -12.66
C GLN A 170 -12.16 -13.18 -11.56
N MET A 171 -10.89 -13.52 -11.76
CA MET A 171 -9.85 -13.20 -10.79
C MET A 171 -9.67 -11.69 -10.68
N GLY A 172 -9.22 -11.24 -9.50
CA GLY A 172 -8.82 -9.86 -9.30
C GLY A 172 -7.62 -9.50 -10.17
N GLU A 173 -7.51 -8.23 -10.51
CA GLU A 173 -6.38 -7.67 -11.24
C GLU A 173 -5.50 -6.87 -10.27
N SER A 174 -4.18 -6.92 -10.48
CA SER A 174 -3.25 -6.07 -9.77
C SER A 174 -3.50 -4.61 -10.12
N GLY A 175 -3.23 -3.74 -9.17
CA GLY A 175 -3.36 -2.30 -9.33
C GLY A 175 -2.19 -1.55 -8.74
N TYR A 176 -2.34 -0.24 -8.66
CA TYR A 176 -1.36 0.67 -8.10
C TYR A 176 -2.06 1.95 -7.65
N THR A 177 -1.50 2.61 -6.64
CA THR A 177 -2.02 3.88 -6.10
C THR A 177 -0.88 4.82 -5.75
N ALA A 178 -1.07 6.12 -5.94
CA ALA A 178 -0.06 7.13 -5.61
C ALA A 178 0.27 7.13 -4.11
N ASP A 179 1.55 7.23 -3.76
CA ASP A 179 1.97 7.70 -2.43
C ASP A 179 2.06 9.22 -2.46
N ILE A 180 0.98 9.87 -2.00
CA ILE A 180 0.84 11.34 -2.04
C ILE A 180 1.92 12.02 -1.22
N GLU A 181 2.20 11.54 -0.01
CA GLU A 181 3.15 12.20 0.89
C GLU A 181 4.59 12.05 0.40
N ALA A 182 4.96 10.84 -0.05
CA ALA A 182 6.30 10.62 -0.60
C ALA A 182 6.51 11.40 -1.91
N SER A 183 5.49 11.45 -2.77
CA SER A 183 5.54 12.22 -4.02
C SER A 183 5.58 13.73 -3.76
N ALA A 184 4.82 14.24 -2.79
CA ALA A 184 4.81 15.65 -2.42
C ALA A 184 6.20 16.15 -2.06
N GLN A 185 6.95 15.40 -1.24
CA GLN A 185 8.32 15.77 -0.84
C GLN A 185 9.25 15.93 -2.05
N LEU A 186 9.11 15.06 -3.06
CA LEU A 186 9.93 15.12 -4.27
C LEU A 186 9.56 16.32 -5.16
N ILE A 187 8.26 16.59 -5.31
CA ILE A 187 7.77 17.76 -6.06
C ILE A 187 8.17 19.06 -5.37
N GLU A 188 7.98 19.14 -4.05
CA GLU A 188 8.42 20.26 -3.23
C GLU A 188 9.92 20.52 -3.42
N ALA A 189 10.77 19.49 -3.38
CA ALA A 189 12.20 19.64 -3.64
C ALA A 189 12.50 20.17 -5.06
N ALA A 190 11.76 19.71 -6.07
CA ALA A 190 11.93 20.14 -7.46
C ALA A 190 11.52 21.60 -7.70
N LEU A 191 10.52 22.12 -6.98
CA LEU A 191 10.12 23.53 -7.05
C LEU A 191 11.30 24.47 -6.76
N TYR A 192 12.18 24.08 -5.84
CA TYR A 192 13.34 24.88 -5.40
C TYR A 192 14.58 24.68 -6.28
N HIS A 193 14.50 23.89 -7.36
CA HIS A 193 15.62 23.69 -8.29
C HIS A 193 15.39 24.38 -9.64
N PRO A 194 16.41 25.08 -10.20
CA PRO A 194 16.25 25.76 -11.49
C PRO A 194 16.22 24.79 -12.68
N THR A 195 16.93 23.66 -12.60
CA THR A 195 17.10 22.73 -13.74
C THR A 195 16.53 21.33 -13.53
N ARG A 196 16.33 20.88 -12.28
CA ARG A 196 15.84 19.54 -11.95
C ARG A 196 14.35 19.63 -11.66
N ARG A 197 13.56 19.83 -12.72
CA ARG A 197 12.11 20.02 -12.65
C ARG A 197 11.34 18.84 -13.26
N SER A 198 11.86 17.64 -13.08
CA SER A 198 11.20 16.39 -13.43
C SER A 198 11.39 15.41 -12.29
N VAL A 199 10.28 14.78 -11.88
CA VAL A 199 10.20 13.93 -10.69
C VAL A 199 9.40 12.70 -11.04
N GLN A 200 9.89 11.52 -10.66
CA GLN A 200 9.10 10.30 -10.67
C GLN A 200 8.22 10.28 -9.41
N MET A 201 6.91 10.18 -9.58
CA MET A 201 6.00 9.98 -8.46
C MET A 201 6.23 8.61 -7.83
N VAL A 202 6.06 8.56 -6.52
CA VAL A 202 6.11 7.32 -5.75
C VAL A 202 4.75 6.66 -5.84
N VAL A 203 4.74 5.39 -6.22
CA VAL A 203 3.53 4.59 -6.43
C VAL A 203 3.66 3.32 -5.60
N ASN A 204 2.55 2.95 -4.96
CA ASN A 204 2.42 1.71 -4.22
C ASN A 204 1.74 0.67 -5.11
N ASP A 205 2.50 -0.34 -5.54
CA ASP A 205 1.95 -1.48 -6.27
C ASP A 205 1.06 -2.31 -5.34
N GLN A 206 -0.15 -2.62 -5.82
CA GLN A 206 -1.13 -3.45 -5.13
C GLN A 206 -1.26 -4.78 -5.87
N PRO A 207 -0.77 -5.90 -5.31
CA PRO A 207 -0.95 -7.19 -5.97
C PRO A 207 -2.43 -7.56 -6.06
N ALA A 208 -2.79 -8.38 -7.06
CA ALA A 208 -4.13 -8.93 -7.16
C ALA A 208 -4.47 -9.70 -5.86
N PRO A 209 -5.60 -9.40 -5.20
CA PRO A 209 -6.03 -10.14 -4.03
C PRO A 209 -6.20 -11.62 -4.37
N THR A 210 -5.67 -12.50 -3.53
CA THR A 210 -5.87 -13.94 -3.66
C THR A 210 -7.29 -14.31 -3.24
N LEU A 211 -7.83 -15.38 -3.84
CA LEU A 211 -9.06 -16.00 -3.35
C LEU A 211 -8.88 -16.45 -1.89
N SER A 212 -9.56 -15.80 -0.97
CA SER A 212 -9.56 -16.14 0.45
C SER A 212 -10.81 -16.92 0.82
N LEU A 213 -10.74 -17.67 1.94
CA LEU A 213 -11.92 -18.27 2.55
C LEU A 213 -12.98 -17.21 2.89
N GLU A 214 -12.59 -16.02 3.31
CA GLU A 214 -13.55 -14.94 3.57
C GLU A 214 -14.28 -14.45 2.31
N PHE A 215 -13.60 -14.39 1.16
CA PHE A 215 -14.27 -14.11 -0.11
C PHE A 215 -15.31 -15.22 -0.43
N LEU A 216 -14.95 -16.48 -0.22
CA LEU A 216 -15.86 -17.61 -0.40
C LEU A 216 -17.07 -17.52 0.55
N LYS A 217 -16.85 -17.16 1.82
CA LYS A 217 -17.92 -16.99 2.81
C LYS A 217 -18.92 -15.92 2.39
N GLN A 218 -18.45 -14.73 2.05
CA GLN A 218 -19.30 -13.63 1.58
C GLN A 218 -20.13 -14.05 0.37
N HIS A 219 -19.51 -14.79 -0.55
CA HIS A 219 -20.20 -15.31 -1.72
C HIS A 219 -21.29 -16.32 -1.37
N LEU A 220 -21.00 -17.31 -0.53
CA LEU A 220 -21.97 -18.31 -0.07
C LEU A 220 -23.12 -17.66 0.70
N GLN A 221 -22.85 -16.64 1.51
CA GLN A 221 -23.89 -15.87 2.20
C GLN A 221 -24.85 -15.22 1.19
N GLN A 222 -24.33 -14.57 0.16
CA GLN A 222 -25.15 -13.96 -0.89
C GLN A 222 -26.00 -14.99 -1.65
N GLN A 223 -25.48 -16.19 -1.90
CA GLN A 223 -26.27 -17.27 -2.53
C GLN A 223 -27.41 -17.74 -1.62
N LEU A 224 -27.18 -17.81 -0.31
CA LEU A 224 -28.18 -18.20 0.67
C LEU A 224 -29.28 -17.15 0.86
N GLU A 225 -29.04 -15.86 0.58
CA GLU A 225 -30.09 -14.84 0.61
C GLU A 225 -31.24 -15.15 -0.37
N GLY A 226 -30.94 -15.83 -1.48
CA GLY A 226 -31.94 -16.28 -2.45
C GLY A 226 -32.63 -17.61 -2.09
N PHE A 227 -32.18 -18.30 -1.05
CA PHE A 227 -32.70 -19.60 -0.64
C PHE A 227 -33.92 -19.45 0.27
N ASN A 228 -35.05 -20.08 -0.10
CA ASN A 228 -36.24 -20.11 0.73
C ASN A 228 -36.12 -21.16 1.84
N GLY A 229 -35.30 -20.88 2.84
CA GLY A 229 -35.02 -21.73 3.99
C GLY A 229 -33.84 -21.22 4.81
N ILE A 230 -33.37 -22.03 5.77
CA ILE A 230 -32.18 -21.72 6.57
C ILE A 230 -31.01 -22.54 6.03
N GLY A 231 -29.98 -21.86 5.53
CA GLY A 231 -28.70 -22.49 5.19
C GLY A 231 -27.77 -22.53 6.40
N SER A 232 -27.19 -23.69 6.67
CA SER A 232 -26.10 -23.88 7.65
C SER A 232 -24.92 -24.53 6.94
N LEU A 233 -23.76 -23.86 6.95
CA LEU A 233 -22.55 -24.31 6.26
C LEU A 233 -21.34 -24.15 7.16
N TYR A 234 -20.42 -25.10 7.04
CA TYR A 234 -19.09 -25.04 7.61
C TYR A 234 -18.10 -25.57 6.59
N ILE A 235 -17.00 -24.87 6.39
CA ILE A 235 -15.92 -25.26 5.48
C ILE A 235 -14.61 -25.15 6.24
N LEU A 236 -13.82 -26.22 6.19
CA LEU A 236 -12.48 -26.30 6.76
C LEU A 236 -11.48 -26.51 5.62
N ASP A 237 -10.47 -25.64 5.52
CA ASP A 237 -9.30 -25.87 4.68
C ASP A 237 -8.35 -26.83 5.40
N LEU A 238 -8.18 -28.04 4.85
CA LEU A 238 -7.34 -29.08 5.42
C LEU A 238 -5.83 -28.79 5.32
N ALA A 239 -5.42 -27.86 4.46
CA ALA A 239 -4.01 -27.48 4.30
C ALA A 239 -3.57 -26.45 5.33
N THR A 240 -4.43 -25.47 5.62
CA THR A 240 -4.11 -24.35 6.53
C THR A 240 -4.72 -24.53 7.92
N GLY A 241 -5.81 -25.30 8.04
CA GLY A 241 -6.61 -25.41 9.25
C GLY A 241 -7.58 -24.24 9.45
N GLU A 242 -7.64 -23.29 8.53
CA GLU A 242 -8.60 -22.18 8.57
C GLU A 242 -10.01 -22.67 8.24
N ASP A 243 -11.02 -22.10 8.90
CA ASP A 243 -12.41 -22.43 8.68
C ASP A 243 -13.32 -21.21 8.54
N ILE A 244 -14.45 -21.41 7.88
CA ILE A 244 -15.55 -20.45 7.78
C ILE A 244 -16.87 -21.13 8.09
N GLY A 245 -17.74 -20.38 8.75
CA GLY A 245 -19.10 -20.82 9.08
C GLY A 245 -20.16 -19.81 8.67
N ILE A 246 -21.29 -20.31 8.17
CA ILE A 246 -22.52 -19.55 7.95
C ILE A 246 -23.63 -20.27 8.71
N ASN A 247 -24.14 -19.67 9.79
CA ASN A 247 -25.08 -20.34 10.71
C ASN A 247 -24.57 -21.72 11.14
N ALA A 248 -23.24 -21.90 11.22
CA ALA A 248 -22.60 -23.21 11.32
C ALA A 248 -22.89 -23.89 12.66
N ASP A 249 -23.21 -23.08 13.66
CA ASP A 249 -23.52 -23.40 15.05
C ASP A 249 -25.05 -23.43 15.32
N VAL A 250 -25.88 -23.39 14.28
CA VAL A 250 -27.33 -23.60 14.39
C VAL A 250 -27.64 -25.09 14.48
N ALA A 251 -28.44 -25.50 15.45
CA ALA A 251 -28.90 -26.87 15.57
C ALA A 251 -29.74 -27.27 14.36
N VAL A 252 -29.49 -28.45 13.82
CA VAL A 252 -30.29 -29.08 12.76
C VAL A 252 -30.62 -30.51 13.15
N SER A 253 -31.68 -31.08 12.57
CA SER A 253 -31.99 -32.51 12.74
C SER A 253 -30.81 -33.35 12.26
N GLY A 254 -30.26 -34.18 13.16
CA GLY A 254 -29.10 -35.01 12.86
C GLY A 254 -29.40 -36.09 11.83
N LEU A 255 -30.64 -36.59 11.79
CA LEU A 255 -31.16 -37.60 10.86
C LEU A 255 -30.10 -38.68 10.54
N SER A 256 -29.82 -38.94 9.26
CA SER A 256 -28.80 -39.92 8.87
C SER A 256 -27.37 -39.39 8.92
N ILE A 257 -27.17 -38.08 9.12
CA ILE A 257 -25.83 -37.47 9.17
C ILE A 257 -25.08 -37.95 10.43
N VAL A 258 -25.78 -38.04 11.57
CA VAL A 258 -25.16 -38.51 12.83
C VAL A 258 -24.79 -40.01 12.83
N LYS A 259 -25.17 -40.79 11.80
CA LYS A 259 -24.66 -42.16 11.62
C LYS A 259 -23.15 -42.19 11.40
N ILE A 260 -22.56 -41.09 10.93
CA ILE A 260 -21.10 -40.94 10.88
C ILE A 260 -20.50 -41.04 12.28
N ALA A 261 -21.10 -40.40 13.28
CA ALA A 261 -20.68 -40.52 14.67
C ALA A 261 -20.84 -41.96 15.19
N ILE A 262 -21.92 -42.66 14.80
CA ILE A 262 -22.13 -44.08 15.16
C ILE A 262 -21.01 -44.95 14.59
N MET A 263 -20.65 -44.76 13.32
CA MET A 263 -19.57 -45.52 12.68
C MET A 263 -18.22 -45.24 13.34
N SER A 264 -17.90 -43.96 13.60
CA SER A 264 -16.67 -43.57 14.29
C SER A 264 -16.60 -44.19 15.69
N GLU A 265 -17.71 -44.18 16.42
CA GLU A 265 -17.79 -44.74 17.77
C GLU A 265 -17.71 -46.27 17.77
N MET A 266 -18.27 -46.94 16.75
CA MET A 266 -18.10 -48.39 16.59
C MET A 266 -16.64 -48.76 16.38
N PHE A 267 -15.91 -48.02 15.53
CA PHE A 267 -14.46 -48.24 15.36
C PHE A 267 -13.66 -48.01 16.66
N ARG A 268 -14.16 -47.15 17.56
CA ARG A 268 -13.56 -46.95 18.88
C ARG A 268 -13.88 -48.11 19.85
N ALA A 269 -15.06 -48.72 19.72
CA ALA A 269 -15.52 -49.79 20.59
C ALA A 269 -14.98 -51.18 20.21
N VAL A 270 -14.60 -51.39 18.95
CA VAL A 270 -14.09 -52.68 18.46
C VAL A 270 -12.56 -52.71 18.51
N GLU A 271 -12.02 -53.72 19.19
CA GLU A 271 -10.57 -53.99 19.15
C GLU A 271 -10.20 -54.84 17.93
N GLY A 272 -9.20 -54.40 17.16
CA GLY A 272 -8.68 -55.14 16.02
C GLY A 272 -9.53 -55.02 14.76
N HIS A 273 -9.54 -56.08 13.93
CA HIS A 273 -10.25 -56.07 12.65
C HIS A 273 -11.73 -56.39 12.85
N LEU A 274 -12.59 -55.70 12.08
CA LEU A 274 -14.03 -55.98 12.06
C LEU A 274 -14.30 -57.41 11.62
N ASN A 275 -15.18 -58.11 12.33
CA ASN A 275 -15.70 -59.40 11.88
C ASN A 275 -16.69 -59.24 10.70
N SER A 276 -17.10 -60.34 10.09
CA SER A 276 -18.00 -60.33 8.93
C SER A 276 -19.34 -59.66 9.19
N ASP A 277 -19.89 -59.81 10.39
CA ASP A 277 -21.20 -59.24 10.75
C ASP A 277 -21.07 -57.73 10.99
N GLN A 278 -20.07 -57.30 11.75
CA GLN A 278 -19.76 -55.89 11.97
C GLN A 278 -19.48 -55.16 10.64
N LYS A 279 -18.72 -55.79 9.73
CA LYS A 279 -18.49 -55.24 8.40
C LYS A 279 -19.79 -55.08 7.62
N LYS A 280 -20.66 -56.09 7.65
CA LYS A 280 -21.98 -56.00 7.00
C LYS A 280 -22.82 -54.88 7.58
N LEU A 281 -22.84 -54.71 8.91
CA LEU A 281 -23.57 -53.62 9.57
C LEU A 281 -23.02 -52.25 9.20
N LEU A 282 -21.69 -52.12 9.14
CA LEU A 282 -21.02 -50.90 8.68
C LEU A 282 -21.42 -50.59 7.24
N ASP A 283 -21.30 -51.55 6.31
CA ASP A 283 -21.64 -51.35 4.90
C ASP A 283 -23.12 -50.97 4.73
N GLN A 284 -24.03 -51.63 5.45
CA GLN A 284 -25.47 -51.32 5.41
C GLN A 284 -25.78 -49.92 5.95
N THR A 285 -25.06 -49.48 6.97
CA THR A 285 -25.23 -48.16 7.56
C THR A 285 -24.61 -47.07 6.68
N ALA A 286 -23.41 -47.29 6.15
CA ALA A 286 -22.68 -46.30 5.35
C ALA A 286 -23.27 -46.12 3.94
N ILE A 287 -23.63 -47.22 3.27
CA ILE A 287 -24.04 -47.21 1.86
C ILE A 287 -25.53 -47.01 1.71
N PHE A 288 -26.34 -47.72 2.52
CA PHE A 288 -27.79 -47.71 2.40
C PHE A 288 -28.48 -46.88 3.47
N SER A 289 -27.72 -46.26 4.39
CA SER A 289 -28.26 -45.49 5.51
C SER A 289 -29.30 -46.28 6.32
N GLY A 290 -29.09 -47.58 6.51
CA GLY A 290 -30.06 -48.44 7.20
C GLY A 290 -30.26 -48.03 8.67
N ASN A 291 -31.51 -47.75 9.07
CA ASN A 291 -31.86 -47.45 10.47
C ASN A 291 -31.67 -48.68 11.37
N TYR A 292 -32.13 -49.85 10.91
CA TYR A 292 -31.94 -51.11 11.64
C TYR A 292 -30.45 -51.45 11.83
N SER A 293 -29.62 -51.32 10.79
CA SER A 293 -28.18 -51.57 10.92
C SER A 293 -27.48 -50.54 11.81
N ALA A 294 -27.91 -49.27 11.79
CA ALA A 294 -27.40 -48.25 12.69
C ALA A 294 -27.71 -48.57 14.17
N ASN A 295 -28.91 -49.07 14.48
CA ASN A 295 -29.25 -49.53 15.83
C ASN A 295 -28.41 -50.74 16.25
N LEU A 296 -28.17 -51.70 15.35
CA LEU A 296 -27.28 -52.83 15.65
C LEU A 296 -25.82 -52.39 15.83
N LEU A 297 -25.34 -51.33 15.15
CA LEU A 297 -24.03 -50.76 15.45
C LEU A 297 -24.00 -50.11 16.84
N LEU A 298 -25.10 -49.54 17.32
CA LEU A 298 -25.21 -49.03 18.68
C LEU A 298 -25.17 -50.14 19.72
N ASP A 299 -25.68 -51.34 19.42
CA ASP A 299 -25.48 -52.54 20.26
C ASP A 299 -23.99 -52.93 20.33
N VAL A 300 -23.29 -52.87 19.19
CA VAL A 300 -21.83 -53.10 19.15
C VAL A 300 -21.09 -52.06 20.02
N VAL A 301 -21.46 -50.78 19.93
CA VAL A 301 -20.91 -49.71 20.78
C VAL A 301 -21.17 -49.98 22.26
N ALA A 302 -22.36 -50.50 22.60
CA ALA A 302 -22.71 -50.86 23.97
C ALA A 302 -22.00 -52.12 24.49
N GLY A 303 -21.48 -52.96 23.59
CA GLY A 303 -20.93 -54.29 23.92
C GLY A 303 -22.00 -55.31 24.34
N GLN A 304 -23.27 -55.01 24.10
CA GLN A 304 -24.45 -55.82 24.43
C GLN A 304 -25.67 -55.34 23.62
N ASP A 305 -26.71 -56.17 23.53
CA ASP A 305 -27.96 -55.86 22.81
C ASP A 305 -28.79 -54.75 23.53
N ASN A 306 -28.27 -53.52 23.51
CA ASN A 306 -28.84 -52.34 24.15
C ASN A 306 -28.43 -51.05 23.41
N ALA A 307 -29.09 -50.77 22.29
CA ALA A 307 -28.87 -49.57 21.49
C ALA A 307 -29.10 -48.27 22.30
N TYR A 308 -29.97 -48.29 23.32
CA TYR A 308 -30.15 -47.15 24.21
C TYR A 308 -28.88 -46.84 25.02
N LEU A 309 -28.20 -47.86 25.57
CA LEU A 309 -26.87 -47.65 26.16
C LEU A 309 -25.85 -47.18 25.11
N GLY A 310 -25.93 -47.71 23.89
CA GLY A 310 -25.09 -47.29 22.77
C GLY A 310 -25.18 -45.79 22.46
N VAL A 311 -26.40 -45.23 22.42
CA VAL A 311 -26.57 -43.78 22.16
C VAL A 311 -26.11 -42.91 23.35
N ASP A 312 -26.19 -43.41 24.59
CA ASP A 312 -25.63 -42.71 25.76
C ASP A 312 -24.10 -42.65 25.69
N ILE A 313 -23.45 -43.76 25.30
CA ILE A 313 -21.99 -43.84 25.11
C ILE A 313 -21.55 -42.94 23.95
N LEU A 314 -22.27 -42.97 22.82
CA LEU A 314 -22.00 -42.12 21.67
C LEU A 314 -22.11 -40.64 22.03
N THR A 315 -23.21 -40.23 22.65
CA THR A 315 -23.43 -38.83 23.04
C THR A 315 -22.36 -38.35 24.01
N GLN A 316 -22.01 -39.18 25.01
CA GLN A 316 -20.92 -38.85 25.91
C GLN A 316 -19.57 -38.72 25.17
N SER A 317 -19.31 -39.56 24.16
CA SER A 317 -18.08 -39.51 23.38
C SER A 317 -18.01 -38.26 22.51
N MET A 318 -19.11 -37.85 21.87
CA MET A 318 -19.18 -36.58 21.13
C MET A 318 -18.92 -35.38 22.04
N HIS A 319 -19.54 -35.34 23.23
CA HIS A 319 -19.30 -34.25 24.19
C HIS A 319 -17.84 -34.22 24.68
N LYS A 320 -17.21 -35.38 24.89
CA LYS A 320 -15.78 -35.45 25.25
C LYS A 320 -14.85 -34.93 24.15
N LEU A 321 -15.27 -34.98 22.90
CA LEU A 321 -14.54 -34.39 21.76
C LEU A 321 -14.82 -32.89 21.60
N GLY A 322 -15.59 -32.26 22.50
CA GLY A 322 -16.04 -30.88 22.37
C GLY A 322 -17.24 -30.69 21.44
N LEU A 323 -17.78 -31.78 20.89
CA LEU A 323 -18.91 -31.75 19.95
C LEU A 323 -20.26 -31.76 20.68
N GLU A 324 -20.44 -30.88 21.67
CA GLU A 324 -21.61 -30.83 22.58
C GLU A 324 -22.98 -30.67 21.91
N ASN A 325 -23.03 -30.16 20.68
CA ASN A 325 -24.26 -29.99 19.91
C ASN A 325 -24.67 -31.26 19.13
N THR A 326 -23.83 -32.30 19.13
CA THR A 326 -24.05 -33.55 18.38
C THR A 326 -24.45 -34.66 19.33
N PHE A 327 -25.69 -35.15 19.24
CA PHE A 327 -26.21 -36.19 20.13
C PHE A 327 -27.27 -37.08 19.49
N ILE A 328 -27.51 -38.23 20.13
CA ILE A 328 -28.68 -39.09 19.92
C ILE A 328 -29.28 -39.43 21.29
N ALA A 329 -30.55 -39.08 21.51
CA ALA A 329 -31.30 -39.41 22.71
C ALA A 329 -32.11 -40.72 22.56
N THR A 330 -32.63 -40.98 21.36
CA THR A 330 -33.41 -42.18 21.04
C THR A 330 -32.84 -42.84 19.78
N PRO A 331 -32.59 -44.17 19.78
CA PRO A 331 -32.21 -44.88 18.55
C PRO A 331 -33.25 -44.73 17.44
N TYR A 332 -32.87 -45.04 16.20
CA TYR A 332 -33.74 -44.81 15.04
C TYR A 332 -35.01 -45.65 15.12
N GLU A 333 -36.17 -45.03 14.88
CA GLU A 333 -37.49 -45.68 14.83
C GLU A 333 -37.90 -46.37 16.16
N GLU A 334 -37.16 -46.11 17.24
CA GLU A 334 -37.46 -46.64 18.57
C GLU A 334 -38.35 -45.69 19.38
N ARG A 335 -38.93 -46.20 20.46
CA ARG A 335 -39.75 -45.38 21.37
C ARG A 335 -38.90 -44.35 22.10
N HIS A 336 -39.35 -43.10 22.11
CA HIS A 336 -38.72 -42.05 22.90
C HIS A 336 -38.67 -42.41 24.38
N ARG A 337 -37.56 -42.06 25.03
CA ARG A 337 -37.39 -42.19 26.47
C ARG A 337 -38.21 -41.14 27.20
N PRO A 338 -39.16 -41.51 28.09
CA PRO A 338 -39.90 -40.54 28.89
C PRO A 338 -39.00 -39.62 29.71
N GLU A 339 -37.87 -40.13 30.19
CA GLU A 339 -36.90 -39.42 31.03
C GLU A 339 -35.92 -38.53 30.25
N ARG A 340 -35.76 -38.74 28.93
CA ARG A 340 -34.82 -37.98 28.10
C ARG A 340 -35.25 -37.96 26.63
N GLN A 341 -36.11 -37.00 26.31
CA GLN A 341 -36.55 -36.78 24.92
C GLN A 341 -35.52 -36.01 24.09
N THR A 342 -34.65 -35.22 24.73
CA THR A 342 -33.62 -34.40 24.08
C THR A 342 -32.45 -34.12 25.02
N TYR A 343 -31.37 -33.54 24.49
CA TYR A 343 -30.28 -32.93 25.25
C TYR A 343 -30.33 -31.41 25.06
N PHE A 344 -30.06 -30.65 26.12
CA PHE A 344 -29.95 -29.19 26.02
C PHE A 344 -28.52 -28.82 25.65
N THR A 345 -28.33 -28.14 24.52
CA THR A 345 -27.03 -27.78 23.97
C THR A 345 -26.99 -26.29 23.63
N PRO A 346 -25.80 -25.65 23.57
CA PRO A 346 -25.73 -24.24 23.17
C PRO A 346 -26.47 -23.94 21.86
N ALA A 347 -26.35 -24.81 20.85
CA ALA A 347 -26.97 -24.61 19.55
C ALA A 347 -28.50 -24.71 19.56
N ASN A 348 -29.08 -25.64 20.33
CA ASN A 348 -30.54 -25.81 20.36
C ASN A 348 -31.26 -24.96 21.41
N GLN A 349 -30.50 -24.19 22.19
CA GLN A 349 -31.02 -23.16 23.09
C GLN A 349 -30.98 -21.75 22.47
N ARG A 350 -30.50 -21.63 21.24
CA ARG A 350 -30.54 -20.38 20.47
C ARG A 350 -31.97 -19.93 20.22
N THR A 351 -32.17 -18.62 20.23
CA THR A 351 -33.48 -17.97 20.05
C THR A 351 -33.54 -17.09 18.80
N ASP A 352 -32.41 -16.85 18.15
CA ASP A 352 -32.29 -16.02 16.95
C ASP A 352 -32.63 -16.79 15.66
N ILE A 353 -32.28 -18.08 15.59
CA ILE A 353 -32.58 -18.96 14.46
C ILE A 353 -33.13 -20.28 15.01
N ASN A 354 -34.28 -20.71 14.51
CA ASN A 354 -34.90 -22.00 14.87
C ASN A 354 -35.22 -22.80 13.61
N THR A 355 -34.64 -24.00 13.51
CA THR A 355 -34.83 -24.94 12.40
C THR A 355 -35.90 -26.00 12.68
N ASP A 356 -36.54 -25.95 13.85
CA ASP A 356 -37.43 -26.99 14.39
C ASP A 356 -36.79 -28.40 14.33
N PRO A 357 -35.58 -28.59 14.92
CA PRO A 357 -34.83 -29.81 14.75
C PRO A 357 -35.47 -30.97 15.54
N ASP A 358 -35.32 -32.20 15.05
CA ASP A 358 -35.75 -33.42 15.72
C ASP A 358 -35.19 -33.46 17.16
N PRO A 359 -36.03 -33.48 18.21
CA PRO A 359 -35.56 -33.46 19.59
C PRO A 359 -34.70 -34.68 19.94
N ALA A 360 -34.89 -35.80 19.25
CA ALA A 360 -34.22 -37.06 19.55
C ALA A 360 -32.79 -37.16 18.97
N MET A 361 -32.43 -36.37 17.96
CA MET A 361 -31.10 -36.40 17.37
C MET A 361 -30.76 -35.09 16.66
N GLN A 362 -29.68 -34.45 17.09
CA GLN A 362 -29.29 -33.13 16.56
C GLN A 362 -27.78 -33.06 16.35
N THR A 363 -27.38 -32.13 15.49
CA THR A 363 -26.00 -31.74 15.27
C THR A 363 -25.95 -30.31 14.73
N THR A 364 -24.75 -29.78 14.49
CA THR A 364 -24.53 -28.54 13.73
C THR A 364 -23.62 -28.82 12.54
N ALA A 365 -23.60 -27.93 11.54
CA ALA A 365 -22.69 -28.05 10.41
C ALA A 365 -21.22 -27.96 10.87
N GLU A 366 -20.94 -27.07 11.82
CA GLU A 366 -19.64 -26.94 12.47
C GLU A 366 -19.18 -28.25 13.10
N HIS A 367 -20.00 -28.88 13.93
CA HIS A 367 -19.59 -30.09 14.64
C HIS A 367 -19.38 -31.28 13.69
N MET A 368 -20.20 -31.40 12.64
CA MET A 368 -19.97 -32.43 11.63
C MET A 368 -18.70 -32.16 10.84
N GLY A 369 -18.42 -30.89 10.49
CA GLY A 369 -17.19 -30.49 9.82
C GLY A 369 -15.95 -30.75 10.67
N GLN A 370 -16.00 -30.41 11.95
CA GLN A 370 -14.97 -30.72 12.92
C GLN A 370 -14.77 -32.23 13.07
N LEU A 371 -15.85 -33.02 13.16
CA LEU A 371 -15.75 -34.49 13.21
C LEU A 371 -15.04 -35.05 11.96
N PHE A 372 -15.35 -34.54 10.76
CA PHE A 372 -14.62 -34.92 9.56
C PHE A 372 -13.16 -34.49 9.59
N GLY A 373 -12.86 -33.29 10.10
CA GLY A 373 -11.49 -32.83 10.35
C GLY A 373 -10.73 -33.76 11.30
N ILE A 374 -11.35 -34.18 12.40
CA ILE A 374 -10.81 -35.19 13.34
C ILE A 374 -10.44 -36.47 12.60
N LEU A 375 -11.39 -37.04 11.86
CA LEU A 375 -11.17 -38.28 11.12
C LEU A 375 -10.06 -38.14 10.09
N TYR A 376 -10.01 -37.02 9.37
CA TYR A 376 -8.97 -36.74 8.38
C TYR A 376 -7.59 -36.66 9.02
N TYR A 377 -7.38 -35.81 10.02
CA TYR A 377 -6.05 -35.64 10.63
C TYR A 377 -5.57 -36.92 11.33
N CYS A 378 -6.47 -37.67 11.98
CA CYS A 378 -6.16 -39.01 12.51
C CYS A 378 -5.71 -39.98 11.41
N SER A 379 -6.34 -39.94 10.22
CA SER A 379 -5.94 -40.79 9.09
C SER A 379 -4.54 -40.47 8.54
N GLN A 380 -4.07 -39.24 8.74
CA GLN A 380 -2.72 -38.80 8.36
C GLN A 380 -1.66 -39.13 9.42
N GLY A 381 -2.02 -39.89 10.47
CA GLY A 381 -1.14 -40.22 11.59
C GLY A 381 -0.96 -39.08 12.59
N GLY A 382 -1.77 -38.03 12.48
CA GLY A 382 -1.92 -37.01 13.51
C GLY A 382 -2.82 -37.47 14.65
N GLY A 383 -3.06 -36.54 15.58
CA GLY A 383 -4.12 -36.62 16.58
C GLY A 383 -4.81 -35.26 16.66
N TRP A 384 -5.92 -35.20 17.39
CA TRP A 384 -6.57 -33.94 17.74
C TRP A 384 -5.99 -33.34 19.02
#